data_AF-A0A4Q2XHE7-F1
#
_entry.id   AF-A0A4Q2XHE7-F1
#
_cell.length_a   1.000
_cell.length_b   1.000
_cell.length_c   1.000
_cell.angle_alpha   90.00
_cell.angle_beta   90.00
_cell.angle_gamma   90.00
#
_symmetry.space_group_name_H-M   'P 1'
#
loop_
_entity.id
_entity.type
_entity.pdbx_description
1 polymer ?
#
loop_
_entity_poly.entity_id
_entity_poly.type
_entity_poly.pdbx_seq_one_letter_code
_entity_poly.pdbx_strand_id
1 'polypeptide(L)' 'MTRIGQIRENPEQFPFFDLGIRRANLERFPYHLLYRVRAEEVRVFVLRHDRRNPGFGKRRK' A
#
# COMPACT_ATOMS: atom_id res chain seq x y z
N MET A 1 9.28 13.89 -1.23
CA MET A 1 9.33 12.75 -0.29
C MET A 1 8.89 11.49 -1.02
N THR A 2 9.48 10.31 -0.80
CA THR A 2 8.95 9.06 -1.40
C THR A 2 7.72 8.59 -0.61
N ARG A 3 6.78 7.86 -1.25
CA ARG A 3 5.59 7.31 -0.53
C ARG A 3 5.98 6.43 0.65
N ILE A 4 7.09 5.70 0.55
CA ILE A 4 7.61 4.89 1.66
C ILE A 4 8.04 5.78 2.84
N GLY A 5 8.67 6.92 2.57
CA GLY A 5 9.01 7.90 3.61
C GLY A 5 7.78 8.42 4.34
N GLN A 6 6.73 8.79 3.59
CA GLN A 6 5.46 9.23 4.18
C GLN A 6 4.79 8.15 5.05
N ILE A 7 4.78 6.90 4.57
CA ILE A 7 4.25 5.76 5.35
C ILE A 7 5.06 5.58 6.64
N ARG A 8 6.38 5.76 6.61
CA ARG A 8 7.22 5.64 7.82
C ARG A 8 6.93 6.74 8.84
N GLU A 9 6.66 7.96 8.40
CA GLU A 9 6.39 9.11 9.28
C GLU A 9 4.99 9.07 9.88
N ASN A 10 3.99 8.78 9.06
CA ASN A 10 2.61 8.65 9.50
C ASN A 10 1.91 7.56 8.67
N PRO A 11 1.93 6.30 9.13
CA PRO A 11 1.36 5.19 8.37
C PRO A 11 -0.18 5.22 8.33
N GLU A 12 -0.84 6.01 9.16
CA GLU A 12 -2.30 6.08 9.25
C GLU A 12 -2.94 7.14 8.35
N GLN A 13 -2.13 8.01 7.73
CA GLN A 13 -2.61 9.09 6.86
C GLN A 13 -3.29 8.59 5.57
N PHE A 14 -2.97 7.37 5.13
CA PHE A 14 -3.53 6.83 3.89
C PHE A 14 -4.85 6.09 4.13
N PRO A 15 -5.84 6.24 3.23
CA PRO A 15 -7.15 5.65 3.41
C PRO A 15 -7.11 4.12 3.40
N PHE A 16 -8.09 3.52 4.08
CA PHE A 16 -8.37 2.10 3.95
C PHE A 16 -8.87 1.78 2.54
N PHE A 17 -8.39 0.67 1.99
CA PHE A 17 -8.83 0.12 0.72
C PHE A 17 -9.75 -1.09 0.91
N ASP A 18 -9.44 -1.96 1.88
CA ASP A 18 -10.18 -3.18 2.17
C ASP A 18 -9.74 -3.74 3.53
N LEU A 19 -10.66 -4.23 4.37
CA LEU A 19 -10.40 -5.00 5.61
C LEU A 19 -9.08 -4.67 6.35
N GLY A 20 -8.91 -3.43 6.81
CA GLY A 20 -7.73 -3.00 7.59
C GLY A 20 -6.43 -2.82 6.78
N ILE A 21 -6.49 -2.97 5.46
CA ILE A 21 -5.41 -2.69 4.50
C ILE A 21 -5.55 -1.25 4.02
N ARG A 22 -4.45 -0.51 4.07
CA ARG A 22 -4.31 0.86 3.56
C ARG A 22 -3.65 0.85 2.18
N ARG A 23 -3.99 1.86 1.37
CA ARG A 23 -3.47 2.02 0.01
C ARG A 23 -2.75 3.36 -0.15
N ALA A 24 -1.49 3.31 -0.58
CA ALA A 24 -0.71 4.48 -0.95
C ALA A 24 -0.34 4.44 -2.45
N ASN A 25 -0.84 5.41 -3.23
CA ASN A 25 -0.53 5.53 -4.66
C ASN A 25 0.81 6.24 -4.86
N LEU A 26 1.72 5.66 -5.64
CA LEU A 26 2.97 6.31 -6.02
C LEU A 26 2.70 7.50 -6.95
N GLU A 27 3.51 8.54 -6.83
CA GLU A 27 3.29 9.80 -7.56
C GLU A 27 3.73 9.74 -9.03
N ARG A 28 4.83 9.04 -9.32
CA ARG A 28 5.45 9.05 -10.66
C ARG A 28 5.03 7.89 -11.56
N PHE A 29 4.74 6.76 -10.96
CA PHE A 29 4.34 5.55 -11.68
C PHE A 29 2.97 5.14 -11.18
N PRO A 30 2.09 4.60 -12.05
CA PRO A 30 0.76 4.14 -11.68
C PRO A 30 0.84 2.83 -10.90
N TYR A 31 1.57 2.84 -9.79
CA TYR A 31 1.74 1.77 -8.85
C TYR A 31 1.14 2.19 -7.51
N HIS A 32 0.74 1.22 -6.72
CA HIS A 32 0.33 1.46 -5.34
C HIS A 32 0.84 0.37 -4.41
N LEU A 33 1.07 0.78 -3.17
CA LEU A 33 1.40 -0.07 -2.05
C LEU A 33 0.12 -0.44 -1.31
N LEU A 34 -0.04 -1.73 -1.05
CA LEU A 34 -1.02 -2.25 -0.10
C LEU A 34 -0.27 -2.68 1.16
N TYR A 35 -0.66 -2.13 2.30
CA TYR A 35 -0.01 -2.40 3.58
C TYR A 35 -1.01 -2.38 4.72
N ARG A 36 -0.60 -2.85 5.90
CA ARG A 36 -1.34 -2.61 7.15
C ARG A 36 -0.40 -2.09 8.23
N VAL A 37 -0.98 -1.39 9.18
CA VAL A 37 -0.29 -0.93 10.39
C VAL A 37 -0.51 -1.96 11.49
N ARG A 38 0.56 -2.31 12.21
CA ARG A 38 0.55 -3.13 13.42
C ARG A 38 1.21 -2.33 14.54
N ALA A 39 1.14 -2.83 15.77
CA ALA A 39 1.69 -2.15 16.94
C ALA A 39 3.17 -1.75 16.78
N GLU A 40 3.99 -2.61 16.17
CA GLU A 40 5.44 -2.41 16.07
C GLU A 40 5.95 -2.23 14.64
N GLU A 41 5.11 -2.46 13.63
CA GLU A 41 5.56 -2.51 12.24
C GLU A 41 4.50 -2.04 11.25
N VAL A 42 5.00 -1.60 10.09
CA VAL A 42 4.20 -1.49 8.87
C VAL A 42 4.49 -2.71 8.00
N ARG A 43 3.47 -3.54 7.80
CA ARG A 43 3.60 -4.72 6.93
C ARG A 43 3.10 -4.40 5.54
N VAL A 44 4.03 -4.35 4.58
CA VAL A 44 3.72 -4.22 3.15
C VAL A 44 3.37 -5.59 2.58
N PHE A 45 2.22 -5.69 1.91
CA PHE A 45 1.77 -6.93 1.26
C PHE A 45 2.16 -6.97 -0.20
N VAL A 46 1.91 -5.89 -0.93
CA VAL A 46 2.01 -5.86 -2.40
C VAL A 46 2.41 -4.47 -2.87
N LEU A 47 3.33 -4.41 -3.83
CA LEU A 47 3.55 -3.28 -4.74
C LEU A 47 3.04 -3.70 -6.12
N ARG A 48 2.06 -2.99 -6.68
CA ARG A 48 1.49 -3.37 -7.98
C ARG A 48 1.02 -2.21 -8.82
N HIS A 49 0.96 -2.43 -10.12
CA HIS A 49 0.52 -1.47 -11.12
C HIS A 49 -1.01 -1.36 -11.15
N ASP A 50 -1.55 -0.15 -11.00
CA ASP A 50 -2.97 0.17 -10.93
C ASP A 50 -3.74 -0.13 -12.22
N ARG A 51 -3.13 0.17 -13.39
CA ARG A 51 -3.75 -0.13 -14.69
C ARG A 51 -3.74 -1.62 -15.09
N ARG A 52 -3.03 -2.49 -14.37
CA ARG A 52 -3.11 -3.94 -14.58
C ARG A 52 -4.23 -4.50 -13.71
N ASN A 53 -4.88 -5.59 -14.14
CA ASN A 53 -6.01 -6.23 -13.47
C ASN A 53 -5.98 -6.07 -11.92
N PRO A 54 -6.94 -5.34 -11.31
CA PRO A 54 -6.90 -4.96 -9.89
C PRO A 54 -7.03 -6.14 -8.92
N GLY A 55 -7.30 -7.35 -9.40
CA GLY A 55 -7.26 -8.59 -8.61
C GLY A 55 -5.87 -9.23 -8.54
N PHE A 56 -4.95 -8.88 -9.43
CA PHE A 56 -3.64 -9.53 -9.54
C PHE A 56 -2.77 -9.28 -8.29
N GLY A 57 -2.17 -10.36 -7.76
CA GLY A 57 -1.34 -10.33 -6.56
C GLY A 57 -2.08 -10.21 -5.23
N LYS A 58 -3.43 -10.18 -5.21
CA LYS A 58 -4.21 -10.19 -3.95
C LYS A 58 -4.17 -11.53 -3.20
N ARG A 59 -3.93 -12.63 -3.91
CA ARG A 59 -3.82 -13.99 -3.36
C ARG A 59 -2.38 -14.46 -3.53
N ARG A 60 -1.86 -15.17 -2.52
CA ARG A 60 -0.65 -15.98 -2.70
C ARG A 60 -1.03 -17.26 -3.43
N LYS A 61 -0.22 -17.67 -4.41
CA LYS A 61 -0.31 -19.00 -5.01
C LYS A 61 0.59 -19.94 -4.22
#